data_AF-A0A9E6JWI3-F1
#
_entry.id   AF-A0A9E6JWI3-F1
#
_cell.length_a   1.000
_cell.length_b   1.000
_cell.length_c   1.000
_cell.angle_alpha   90.00
_cell.angle_beta   90.00
_cell.angle_gamma   90.00
#
_symmetry.space_group_name_H-M   'P 1'
#
loop_
_entity.id
_entity.type
_entity.pdbx_description
1 polymer ?
#
loop_
_entity_poly.entity_id
_entity_poly.type
_entity_poly.pdbx_seq_one_letter_code
_entity_poly.pdbx_strand_id
1 'polypeptide(L)' 'ENVHHGFEREELRLRLEKAGYHNIRFETAHVIRKQNRLGEVKDYPIFLAIAKRDAVG' A
#
# COMPACT_ATOMS: atom_id res chain seq x y z
N GLU A 1 -16.60 10.97 8.91
CA GLU A 1 -15.40 10.82 8.07
C GLU A 1 -15.28 9.37 7.64
N ASN A 2 -15.10 9.10 6.36
CA ASN A 2 -14.67 7.76 5.92
C ASN A 2 -13.19 7.63 6.28
N VAL A 3 -12.91 6.88 7.34
CA VAL A 3 -11.53 6.55 7.73
C VAL A 3 -10.99 5.59 6.68
N HIS A 4 -10.13 6.09 5.78
CA HIS A 4 -9.37 5.23 4.90
C HIS A 4 -8.28 4.56 5.73
N HIS A 5 -8.42 3.26 6.03
CA HIS A 5 -7.48 2.47 6.85
C HIS A 5 -6.10 2.24 6.20
N GLY A 6 -5.80 2.94 5.11
CA GLY A 6 -4.63 2.66 4.29
C GLY A 6 -4.75 1.29 3.62
N PHE A 7 -3.61 0.66 3.37
CA PHE A 7 -3.51 -0.65 2.74
C PHE A 7 -2.58 -1.53 3.56
N GLU A 8 -3.05 -2.73 3.91
CA GLU A 8 -2.18 -3.82 4.29
C GLU A 8 -1.52 -4.36 3.00
N ARG A 9 -0.19 -4.57 3.02
CA ARG A 9 0.60 -4.82 1.81
C ARG A 9 0.33 -6.19 1.22
N GLU A 10 0.18 -7.21 2.05
CA GLU A 10 -0.09 -8.57 1.59
C GLU A 10 -1.53 -8.71 1.12
N GLU A 11 -2.49 -8.07 1.77
CA GLU A 11 -3.87 -8.00 1.28
C GLU A 11 -3.95 -7.30 -0.09
N LEU A 12 -3.23 -6.18 -0.24
CA LEU A 12 -3.14 -5.50 -1.53
C LEU A 12 -2.42 -6.35 -2.59
N ARG A 13 -1.35 -7.06 -2.23
CA ARG A 13 -0.65 -8.01 -3.10
C ARG A 13 -1.61 -9.07 -3.63
N LEU A 14 -2.33 -9.75 -2.74
CA LEU A 14 -3.29 -10.80 -3.11
C LEU A 14 -4.38 -10.27 -4.04
N ARG A 15 -4.85 -9.03 -3.84
CA ARG A 15 -5.82 -8.38 -4.73
C ARG A 15 -5.23 -8.12 -6.11
N LEU A 16 -3.97 -7.66 -6.19
CA LEU A 16 -3.26 -7.44 -7.45
C LEU A 16 -3.01 -8.76 -8.21
N GLU A 17 -2.61 -9.82 -7.51
CA GLU A 17 -2.42 -11.16 -8.10
C GLU A 17 -3.73 -11.71 -8.66
N LYS A 18 -4.82 -11.62 -7.90
CA LYS A 18 -6.17 -12.01 -8.37
C LYS A 18 -6.64 -11.23 -9.58
N ALA A 19 -6.16 -9.99 -9.75
CA ALA A 19 -6.45 -9.15 -10.92
C ALA A 19 -5.53 -9.42 -12.11
N GLY A 20 -4.66 -10.44 -12.04
CA GLY A 20 -3.77 -10.85 -13.12
C GLY A 20 -2.47 -10.07 -13.20
N TYR A 21 -2.14 -9.27 -12.18
CA TYR A 21 -0.83 -8.64 -12.08
C TYR A 21 0.19 -9.60 -11.45
N HIS A 22 1.45 -9.45 -11.84
CA HIS A 22 2.56 -10.23 -11.35
C HIS A 22 3.79 -9.34 -11.15
N ASN A 23 4.90 -9.90 -10.66
CA ASN A 23 6.13 -9.15 -10.32
C ASN A 23 5.86 -7.96 -9.36
N ILE A 24 4.96 -8.15 -8.38
CA ILE A 24 4.53 -7.10 -7.46
C ILE A 24 5.63 -6.78 -6.44
N ARG A 25 6.03 -5.51 -6.39
CA ARG A 25 7.01 -4.97 -5.45
C ARG A 25 6.44 -3.75 -4.73
N PHE A 26 6.77 -3.65 -3.44
CA PHE A 26 6.44 -2.50 -2.61
C PHE A 26 7.72 -1.85 -2.10
N GLU A 27 7.80 -0.52 -2.17
CA GLU A 27 8.91 0.26 -1.65
C GLU A 27 8.36 1.40 -0.80
N THR A 28 8.85 1.56 0.42
CA THR A 28 8.47 2.72 1.25
C THR A 28 9.23 3.95 0.78
N ALA A 29 8.55 4.85 0.07
CA ALA A 29 9.15 6.09 -0.42
C ALA A 29 9.31 7.13 0.70
N HIS A 30 8.39 7.14 1.67
CA HIS A 30 8.42 8.10 2.77
C HIS A 30 7.66 7.58 3.99
N VAL A 31 7.99 8.10 5.19
CA VAL A 31 7.26 7.80 6.42
C VAL A 31 6.88 9.11 7.08
N ILE A 32 5.57 9.37 7.19
CA ILE A 32 5.06 10.52 7.92
C ILE A 32 4.95 10.12 9.39
N ARG A 33 5.66 10.84 10.27
CA ARG A 33 5.49 10.71 11.72
C ARG A 33 4.62 11.86 12.23
N LYS A 34 3.48 11.56 12.84
CA LYS A 34 2.62 12.58 13.46
C LYS A 34 1.85 12.04 14.64
N GLN A 35 1.41 12.92 15.52
CA GLN A 35 0.48 12.56 16.57
C GLN A 35 -0.89 12.19 15.97
N ASN A 36 -1.42 11.05 16.42
CA ASN A 36 -2.78 10.63 16.11
C ASN A 36 -3.79 11.34 17.05
N ARG A 37 -5.08 11.03 16.90
CA ARG A 37 -6.16 11.61 17.72
C ARG A 37 -6.09 11.22 19.20
N LEU A 38 -5.33 10.18 19.54
CA LEU A 38 -5.08 9.73 20.91
C LEU A 38 -3.82 10.38 21.53
N GLY A 39 -3.17 11.30 20.81
CA GLY A 39 -1.94 11.97 21.24
C GLY A 39 -0.67 11.14 21.04
N GLU A 40 -0.77 9.92 20.50
CA GLU A 40 0.37 9.03 20.28
C GLU A 40 1.06 9.37 18.96
N VAL A 41 2.39 9.41 18.96
CA VAL A 41 3.16 9.50 17.71
C VAL A 41 3.03 8.17 16.97
N LYS A 42 2.53 8.22 15.73
CA LYS A 42 2.47 7.06 14.83
C LYS A 42 3.13 7.35 13.49
N ASP A 43 3.65 6.27 12.92
CA ASP A 43 4.25 6.25 11.59
C ASP A 43 3.20 5.86 10.55
N TYR A 44 3.10 6.66 9.50
CA TYR A 44 2.20 6.47 8.37
C TYR A 44 3.06 6.32 7.10
N PRO A 45 3.46 5.09 6.74
CA PRO A 45 4.31 4.86 5.59
C PRO A 45 3.55 5.11 4.29
N ILE A 46 4.13 5.95 3.43
CA ILE A 46 3.76 6.09 2.03
C ILE A 46 4.65 5.14 1.24
N PHE A 47 4.03 4.24 0.48
CA PHE A 47 4.76 3.28 -0.33
C PHE A 47 4.34 3.34 -1.80
N LEU A 48 5.28 3.01 -2.67
CA LEU A 48 5.09 2.79 -4.09
C LEU A 48 4.84 1.29 -4.31
N ALA A 49 3.77 0.96 -5.04
CA ALA A 49 3.50 -0.38 -5.52
C ALA A 49 3.74 -0.44 -7.04
N ILE A 50 4.62 -1.34 -7.48
CA ILE A 50 4.89 -1.58 -8.91
C ILE A 50 4.47 -3.00 -9.22
N ALA A 51 3.67 -3.17 -10.26
CA ALA A 51 3.25 -4.48 -10.74
C ALA A 51 3.21 -4.49 -12.27
N LYS A 52 3.37 -5.67 -12.87
CA LYS A 52 3.29 -5.88 -14.31
C LYS A 52 2.02 -6.65 -14.65
N ARG A 53 1.43 -6.32 -15.80
CA ARG A 53 0.41 -7.14 -16.44
C ARG A 53 0.89 -7.40 -17.85
N ASP A 54 0.78 -8.64 -18.29
CA ASP A 54 1.13 -8.97 -19.67
C ASP A 54 0.23 -8.17 -20.62
N ALA A 55 0.80 -7.75 -21.75
CA ALA A 55 -0.01 -7.17 -22.81
C ALA A 55 -1.02 -8.25 -23.26
N VAL A 56 -2.30 -7.89 -23.31
CA VAL A 56 -3.29 -8.74 -23.97
C VAL A 56 -2.92 -8.70 -25.45
N GLY A 57 -2.45 -9.83 -25.98
CA GLY A 57 -2.19 -10.02 -27.40
C GLY A 57 -3.47 -10.03 -28.22
#